data_AF-A0A524D4B6-F1
#
_entry.id   AF-A0A524D4B6-F1
#
_cell.length_a   1.000
_cell.length_b   1.000
_cell.length_c   1.000
_cell.angle_alpha   90.00
_cell.angle_beta   90.00
_cell.angle_gamma   90.00
#
_symmetry.space_group_name_H-M   'P 1'
#
loop_
_entity.id
_entity.type
_entity.pdbx_description
1 polymer ?
#
loop_
_entity_poly.entity_id
_entity_poly.type
_entity_poly.pdbx_seq_one_letter_code
_entity_poly.pdbx_strand_id
1 'polypeptide(L)' 'MSEEFLNAKALVVDNGTGISKNGYAGEDQPRSVFPTLIGYPKYESIMT' A
#
# COMPACT_ATOMS: atom_id res chain seq x y z
N MET A 1 5.45 15.16 -20.13
CA MET A 1 4.85 13.90 -19.65
C MET A 1 4.00 13.36 -20.77
N SER A 2 4.16 12.09 -21.15
CA SER A 2 3.28 11.47 -22.15
C SER A 2 1.86 11.41 -21.59
N GLU A 3 0.87 11.69 -22.43
CA GLU A 3 -0.58 11.63 -22.16
C GLU A 3 -1.00 10.31 -21.48
N GLU A 4 -0.24 9.24 -21.73
CA GLU A 4 -0.45 7.91 -21.16
C GLU A 4 -0.39 7.87 -19.63
N PHE A 5 0.44 8.72 -18.99
CA PHE A 5 0.50 8.82 -17.54
C PHE A 5 -0.73 9.47 -16.92
N LEU A 6 -1.44 10.35 -17.65
CA LEU A 6 -2.68 10.95 -17.18
C LEU A 6 -3.87 9.97 -17.23
N ASN A 7 -3.78 8.92 -18.05
CA ASN A 7 -4.85 7.95 -18.25
C ASN A 7 -4.78 6.75 -17.29
N ALA A 8 -3.75 6.69 -16.44
CA ALA A 8 -3.67 5.68 -15.39
C ALA A 8 -4.66 5.99 -14.26
N LYS A 9 -5.42 4.98 -13.83
CA LYS A 9 -6.35 5.11 -12.71
C LYS A 9 -5.57 5.48 -11.44
N ALA A 10 -5.98 6.53 -10.75
CA ALA A 10 -5.27 7.02 -9.57
C ALA A 10 -5.25 5.95 -8.46
N LEU A 11 -4.08 5.76 -7.84
CA LEU A 11 -3.93 4.95 -6.63
C LEU A 11 -4.27 5.79 -5.41
N VAL A 12 -5.12 5.27 -4.54
CA VAL A 12 -5.47 5.88 -3.25
C VAL A 12 -4.76 5.10 -2.15
N VAL A 13 -4.04 5.83 -1.29
CA VAL A 13 -3.29 5.29 -0.15
C VAL A 13 -3.76 6.00 1.11
N ASP A 14 -4.50 5.29 1.95
CA ASP A 14 -4.84 5.72 3.30
C ASP A 14 -3.78 5.19 4.27
N ASN A 15 -2.91 6.09 4.73
CA ASN A 15 -1.80 5.78 5.64
C ASN A 15 -2.25 5.88 7.10
N GLY A 16 -3.20 5.04 7.48
CA GLY A 16 -3.65 4.91 8.87
C GLY A 16 -2.53 4.35 9.75
N THR A 17 -2.41 4.81 10.99
CA THR A 17 -1.36 4.36 11.92
C THR A 17 -1.49 2.91 12.38
N GLY A 18 -2.71 2.35 12.39
CA GLY A 18 -2.95 0.94 12.72
C GLY A 18 -3.12 0.05 11.49
N ILE A 19 -3.88 0.51 10.50
CA ILE A 19 -4.24 -0.23 9.30
C ILE A 19 -4.05 0.67 8.08
N SER A 20 -3.29 0.18 7.11
CA SER A 20 -3.15 0.78 5.78
C SER A 20 -4.22 0.23 4.85
N LYS A 21 -4.88 1.10 4.10
CA LYS A 21 -5.89 0.72 3.10
C LYS A 21 -5.54 1.32 1.75
N ASN A 22 -5.44 0.47 0.74
CA ASN A 22 -5.01 0.87 -0.60
C ASN A 22 -5.95 0.32 -1.67
N GLY A 23 -6.15 1.07 -2.75
CA GLY A 23 -6.98 0.68 -3.88
C GLY A 23 -6.97 1.73 -4.98
N TYR A 24 -7.69 1.46 -6.08
CA TYR A 24 -7.82 2.47 -7.13
C TYR A 24 -9.03 3.38 -6.90
N ALA A 25 -8.93 4.65 -7.29
CA ALA A 25 -10.00 5.63 -7.13
C ALA A 25 -11.31 5.18 -7.81
N GLY A 26 -12.45 5.32 -7.12
CA GLY A 26 -13.77 4.94 -7.66
C GLY A 26 -14.09 3.44 -7.56
N GLU A 27 -13.27 2.63 -6.91
CA GLU A 27 -13.69 1.30 -6.45
C GLU A 27 -14.48 1.41 -5.14
N ASP A 28 -15.40 0.48 -4.93
CA ASP A 28 -16.30 0.45 -3.77
C ASP A 28 -15.58 0.09 -2.46
N GLN A 29 -14.45 -0.61 -2.56
CA GLN A 29 -13.70 -1.14 -1.42
C GLN A 29 -12.19 -1.03 -1.67
N PRO A 30 -11.35 -0.89 -0.62
CA PRO A 30 -9.90 -1.02 -0.78
C PRO A 30 -9.55 -2.44 -1.23
N ARG A 31 -8.62 -2.56 -2.18
CA ARG A 31 -8.11 -3.86 -2.64
C ARG A 31 -7.18 -4.52 -1.61
N SER A 32 -6.54 -3.70 -0.79
CA SER A 32 -5.55 -4.15 0.19
C SER A 32 -5.80 -3.48 1.52
N VAL A 33 -5.83 -4.30 2.57
CA VAL A 33 -5.97 -3.87 3.96
C VAL A 33 -4.97 -4.66 4.78
N PHE A 34 -4.00 -3.98 5.39
CA PHE A 34 -2.96 -4.63 6.20
C PHE A 34 -2.52 -3.76 7.38
N PRO A 35 -1.95 -4.35 8.44
CA PRO A 35 -1.38 -3.59 9.55
C PRO A 35 -0.26 -2.66 9.08
N THR A 36 -0.26 -1.42 9.54
CA THR A 36 0.82 -0.47 9.26
C THR A 36 2.04 -0.78 10.13
N LEU A 37 2.65 -1.94 9.90
CA LEU A 37 3.73 -2.49 10.71
C LEU A 37 4.72 -3.25 9.83
N ILE A 38 6.01 -3.07 10.12
CA ILE A 38 7.09 -3.84 9.52
C ILE A 38 7.85 -4.55 10.65
N GLY A 39 7.92 -5.88 10.56
CA GLY A 39 8.75 -6.68 11.44
C GLY A 39 10.18 -6.73 10.92
N TYR A 40 11.15 -6.37 11.75
CA TYR A 40 12.57 -6.48 11.43
C TYR A 40 13.23 -7.52 12.36
N PRO A 41 14.04 -8.44 11.83
CA PRO A 41 14.76 -9.39 12.66
C PRO A 41 15.78 -8.66 13.53
N LYS A 42 15.81 -8.99 14.83
CA LYS A 42 16.81 -8.43 15.75
C LYS A 42 18.20 -9.03 15.52
N TYR A 43 18.27 -10.26 15.03
CA TYR A 43 19.51 -11.00 14.79
C TYR A 43 19.51 -11.55 13.36
N GLU A 44 20.61 -11.38 12.64
CA GLU A 44 20.74 -11.81 11.23
C GLU A 44 20.49 -13.31 11.02
N SER A 45 20.84 -14.13 12.02
CA SER A 45 20.66 -15.59 11.99
C SER A 45 19.21 -16.06 12.02
N ILE A 46 18.24 -15.17 12.28
CA ILE A 46 16.80 -15.53 12.31
C ILE A 46 16.16 -15.46 10.92
N MET A 47 16.80 -14.79 9.97
CA MET A 47 16.26 -14.58 8.62
C MET A 47 16.88 -15.52 7.55
N THR A 48 17.76 -16.44 7.94
CA THR A 48 18.45 -17.35 7.00
C THR A 48 17.56 -18.50 6.53
#